data_AF-A0A351R9N3-F1
#
_entry.id   AF-A0A351R9N3-F1
#
_cell.length_a   1.000
_cell.length_b   1.000
_cell.length_c   1.000
_cell.angle_alpha   90.00
_cell.angle_beta   90.00
_cell.angle_gamma   90.00
#
_symmetry.space_group_name_H-M   'P 1'
#
loop_
_entity.id
_entity.type
_entity.pdbx_description
1 polymer ?
#
loop_
_entity_poly.entity_id
_entity_poly.type
_entity_poly.pdbx_seq_one_letter_code
_entity_poly.pdbx_strand_id
1 'polypeptide(L)'
;MNTSSTAPQINNLTASNLFSHDEYQHDAAGLNLPVLTIYDNGMIRNCSDAAIELLGCSLDKLRWRHISTFFPQLADMAIIQGGKINPNLRFLSHIGYSFDVINMRGVHIACALFFNEVEHFDRHYLRVIFRPVEPQYATL
;
A
#
# COMPACT_ATOMS: atom_id res chain seq x y z
N MET A 1 14.92 -62.44 -6.71
CA MET A 1 14.28 -61.36 -5.93
C MET A 1 15.15 -60.12 -6.11
N ASN A 2 14.75 -59.22 -7.02
CA ASN A 2 15.49 -58.00 -7.33
C ASN A 2 15.00 -56.89 -6.39
N THR A 3 15.87 -56.37 -5.54
CA THR A 3 15.61 -55.16 -4.77
C THR A 3 16.39 -54.00 -5.38
N SER A 4 15.71 -53.28 -6.27
CA SER A 4 16.10 -51.94 -6.70
C SER A 4 16.08 -51.01 -5.48
N SER A 5 17.25 -50.48 -5.09
CA SER A 5 17.34 -49.37 -4.13
C SER A 5 17.51 -48.08 -4.93
N THR A 6 16.41 -47.37 -5.11
CA THR A 6 16.34 -46.09 -5.82
C THR A 6 16.67 -44.99 -4.81
N ALA A 7 17.88 -44.45 -4.88
CA ALA A 7 18.22 -43.18 -4.23
C ALA A 7 17.55 -42.03 -5.02
N PRO A 8 16.77 -41.14 -4.39
CA PRO A 8 16.29 -39.95 -5.09
C PRO A 8 17.45 -38.95 -5.21
N GLN A 9 17.82 -38.70 -6.46
CA GLN A 9 18.68 -37.60 -6.87
C GLN A 9 18.08 -36.26 -6.42
N ILE A 10 18.87 -35.47 -5.69
CA ILE A 10 18.55 -34.08 -5.36
C ILE A 10 18.85 -33.26 -6.62
N ASN A 11 17.88 -33.21 -7.53
CA ASN A 11 17.93 -32.30 -8.68
C ASN A 11 17.16 -31.02 -8.37
N ASN A 12 17.90 -29.91 -8.40
CA ASN A 12 17.45 -28.58 -8.81
C ASN A 12 16.34 -27.93 -7.96
N LEU A 13 16.73 -27.39 -6.80
CA LEU A 13 16.03 -26.23 -6.24
C LEU A 13 16.65 -24.96 -6.83
N THR A 14 15.99 -24.43 -7.85
CA THR A 14 16.23 -23.13 -8.44
C THR A 14 16.15 -22.02 -7.37
N ALA A 15 17.10 -21.09 -7.41
CA ALA A 15 17.22 -19.91 -6.56
C ALA A 15 16.13 -18.85 -6.82
N SER A 16 14.86 -19.26 -6.86
CA SER A 16 13.71 -18.40 -7.12
C SER A 16 12.85 -18.12 -5.88
N ASN A 17 13.19 -18.67 -4.72
CA ASN A 17 12.46 -18.45 -3.46
C ASN A 17 13.18 -17.53 -2.46
N LEU A 18 14.12 -16.72 -2.93
CA LEU A 18 14.88 -15.78 -2.08
C LEU A 18 14.38 -14.33 -2.11
N PHE A 19 13.18 -14.09 -2.68
CA PHE A 19 12.46 -12.85 -2.40
C PHE A 19 11.70 -13.05 -1.09
N SER A 20 12.43 -12.85 0.00
CA SER A 20 11.86 -12.64 1.32
C SER A 20 10.66 -11.71 1.18
N HIS A 21 9.49 -12.27 1.47
CA HIS A 21 8.29 -11.53 1.80
C HIS A 21 8.66 -10.79 3.09
N ASP A 22 9.15 -9.56 2.96
CA ASP A 22 9.24 -8.65 4.09
C ASP A 22 7.80 -8.28 4.48
N GLU A 23 7.16 -9.21 5.19
CA GLU A 23 5.94 -9.02 5.97
C GLU A 23 6.25 -8.09 7.15
N TYR A 24 6.56 -6.83 6.86
CA TYR A 24 6.42 -5.78 7.84
C TYR A 24 4.95 -5.34 7.87
N GLN A 25 4.10 -6.24 8.36
CA GLN A 25 2.88 -5.85 9.07
C GLN A 25 3.32 -5.08 10.30
N HIS A 26 3.59 -3.79 10.12
CA HIS A 26 3.65 -2.86 11.24
C HIS A 26 2.20 -2.65 11.66
N ASP A 27 1.77 -3.49 12.61
CA ASP A 27 0.48 -3.45 13.27
C ASP A 27 0.25 -2.05 13.83
N ALA A 28 -0.51 -1.25 13.09
CA ALA A 28 -1.28 -0.16 13.68
C ALA A 28 -2.41 -0.83 14.49
N ALA A 29 -2.06 -1.36 15.66
CA ALA A 29 -2.97 -1.81 16.72
C ALA A 29 -4.15 -2.69 16.25
N GLY A 30 -3.92 -3.84 15.61
CA GLY A 30 -4.99 -4.80 15.29
C GLY A 30 -6.15 -4.27 14.40
N LEU A 31 -6.03 -3.05 13.90
CA LEU A 31 -6.96 -2.45 12.96
C LEU A 31 -6.48 -2.87 11.57
N ASN A 32 -7.26 -3.69 10.87
CA ASN A 32 -7.01 -4.10 9.48
C ASN A 32 -7.22 -2.89 8.54
N LEU A 33 -6.40 -1.85 8.70
CA LEU A 33 -6.52 -0.61 7.94
C LEU A 33 -5.98 -0.82 6.52
N PRO A 34 -6.60 -0.17 5.53
CA PRO A 34 -6.05 -0.12 4.18
C PRO A 34 -4.69 0.60 4.19
N VAL A 35 -3.69 -0.01 3.56
CA VAL A 35 -2.33 0.53 3.46
C VAL A 35 -1.81 0.39 2.03
N LEU A 36 -1.20 1.45 1.51
CA LEU A 36 -0.35 1.41 0.32
C LEU A 36 1.11 1.64 0.70
N THR A 37 2.01 0.94 0.01
CA THR A 37 3.42 1.30 -0.05
C THR A 37 3.68 1.91 -1.42
N ILE A 38 4.20 3.13 -1.45
CA ILE A 38 4.48 3.89 -2.67
C ILE A 38 5.95 4.30 -2.74
N TYR A 39 6.43 4.53 -3.95
CA TYR A 39 7.70 5.19 -4.22
C TYR A 39 7.57 6.72 -4.02
N ASP A 40 8.71 7.42 -3.92
CA ASP A 40 8.78 8.88 -3.76
C ASP A 40 8.06 9.67 -4.87
N ASN A 41 7.98 9.09 -6.07
CA ASN A 41 7.25 9.66 -7.20
C ASN A 41 5.75 9.33 -7.20
N GLY A 42 5.20 8.81 -6.10
CA GLY A 42 3.78 8.49 -5.94
C GLY A 42 3.32 7.19 -6.60
N MET A 43 4.23 6.40 -7.18
CA MET A 43 3.88 5.14 -7.83
C MET A 43 3.62 4.03 -6.79
N ILE A 44 2.55 3.27 -6.96
CA ILE A 44 2.19 2.20 -6.03
C ILE A 44 3.10 0.99 -6.25
N ARG A 45 3.72 0.52 -5.16
CA ARG A 45 4.56 -0.69 -5.11
C ARG A 45 3.81 -1.89 -4.57
N ASN A 46 3.12 -1.71 -3.44
CA ASN A 46 2.41 -2.77 -2.74
C ASN A 46 1.15 -2.24 -2.03
N CYS A 47 0.24 -3.12 -1.65
CA CYS A 47 -0.97 -2.79 -0.92
C CYS A 47 -1.36 -3.91 0.06
N SER A 48 -2.09 -3.56 1.13
CA SER A 48 -2.76 -4.56 1.97
C SER A 48 -4.05 -5.07 1.33
N ASP A 49 -4.57 -6.20 1.82
CA ASP A 49 -5.86 -6.74 1.38
C ASP A 49 -7.01 -5.75 1.63
N ALA A 50 -7.00 -5.06 2.78
CA ALA A 50 -7.97 -4.01 3.06
C ALA A 50 -7.93 -2.84 2.04
N ALA A 51 -6.76 -2.55 1.45
CA ALA A 51 -6.64 -1.58 0.36
C ALA A 51 -7.17 -2.11 -0.97
N ILE A 52 -6.98 -3.40 -1.26
CA ILE A 52 -7.60 -4.06 -2.43
C ILE A 52 -9.12 -3.96 -2.33
N GLU A 53 -9.69 -4.23 -1.16
CA GLU A 53 -11.12 -4.14 -0.90
C GLU A 53 -11.63 -2.71 -1.04
N LEU A 54 -10.98 -1.74 -0.37
CA LEU A 54 -11.38 -0.32 -0.42
C LEU A 54 -11.34 0.25 -1.86
N LEU A 55 -10.24 -0.03 -2.57
CA LEU A 55 -9.99 0.50 -3.91
C LEU A 55 -10.71 -0.33 -5.01
N GLY A 56 -11.28 -1.47 -4.65
CA GLY A 56 -12.05 -2.32 -5.55
C GLY A 56 -11.22 -2.92 -6.69
N CYS A 57 -9.93 -3.18 -6.49
CA CYS A 57 -9.07 -3.76 -7.50
C CYS A 57 -7.85 -4.52 -6.96
N SER A 58 -7.42 -5.54 -7.71
CA SER A 58 -6.29 -6.39 -7.35
C SER A 58 -4.95 -5.66 -7.38
N LEU A 59 -3.97 -6.17 -6.63
CA LEU A 59 -2.60 -5.65 -6.59
C LEU A 59 -2.00 -5.48 -8.00
N ASP A 60 -2.19 -6.45 -8.90
CA ASP A 60 -1.65 -6.36 -10.27
C ASP A 60 -2.20 -5.15 -11.06
N LYS A 61 -3.42 -4.72 -10.74
CA LYS A 61 -4.01 -3.50 -11.33
C LYS A 61 -3.55 -2.24 -10.61
N LEU A 62 -3.15 -2.32 -9.34
CA LEU A 62 -2.68 -1.19 -8.55
C LEU A 62 -1.20 -0.87 -8.78
N ARG A 63 -0.34 -1.88 -8.90
CA ARG A 63 1.11 -1.68 -9.07
C ARG A 63 1.38 -0.81 -10.27
N TRP A 64 2.36 0.06 -10.13
CA TRP A 64 2.79 1.00 -11.17
C TRP A 64 1.71 1.98 -11.62
N ARG A 65 0.62 2.16 -10.85
CA ARG A 65 -0.23 3.33 -11.00
C ARG A 65 0.22 4.40 -10.04
N HIS A 66 0.08 5.65 -10.47
CA HIS A 66 0.27 6.78 -9.58
C HIS A 66 -0.89 6.85 -8.60
N ILE A 67 -0.61 7.15 -7.33
CA ILE A 67 -1.60 7.26 -6.25
C ILE A 67 -2.74 8.23 -6.61
N SER A 68 -2.45 9.28 -7.38
CA SER A 68 -3.47 10.25 -7.83
C SER A 68 -4.60 9.66 -8.68
N THR A 69 -4.43 8.43 -9.21
CA THR A 69 -5.52 7.68 -9.86
C THR A 69 -6.72 7.52 -8.93
N PHE A 70 -6.46 7.31 -7.63
CA PHE A 70 -7.48 7.14 -6.59
C PHE A 70 -7.71 8.42 -5.81
N PHE A 71 -6.75 9.34 -5.84
CA PHE A 71 -6.75 10.58 -5.09
C PHE A 71 -6.49 11.75 -6.02
N PRO A 72 -7.51 12.26 -6.74
CA PRO A 72 -7.32 13.34 -7.69
C PRO A 72 -6.65 14.58 -7.08
N GLN A 73 -6.90 14.83 -5.79
CA GLN A 73 -6.30 15.92 -5.01
C GLN A 73 -4.76 15.84 -4.90
N LEU A 74 -4.18 14.65 -5.12
CA LEU A 74 -2.74 14.42 -5.11
C LEU A 74 -2.12 14.51 -6.52
N ALA A 75 -2.89 14.78 -7.57
CA ALA A 75 -2.36 14.86 -8.94
C ALA A 75 -1.35 16.02 -9.11
N ASP A 76 -1.65 17.17 -8.50
CA ASP A 76 -0.82 18.38 -8.59
C ASP A 76 0.05 18.62 -7.35
N MET A 77 0.01 17.71 -6.38
CA MET A 77 0.76 17.81 -5.13
C MET A 77 1.96 16.88 -5.15
N ALA A 78 3.17 17.43 -5.02
CA ALA A 78 4.36 16.63 -4.84
C ALA A 78 4.26 15.81 -3.55
N ILE A 79 4.50 14.49 -3.62
CA ILE A 79 4.50 13.62 -2.44
C ILE A 79 5.75 13.87 -1.58
N ILE A 80 6.89 14.06 -2.24
CA ILE A 80 8.18 14.39 -1.63
C ILE A 80 8.58 15.82 -2.02
N GLN A 81 9.04 16.59 -1.03
CA GLN A 81 9.56 17.95 -1.22
C GLN A 81 10.86 18.10 -0.42
N GLY A 82 11.96 18.43 -1.09
CA GLY A 82 13.27 18.60 -0.43
C GLY A 82 13.80 17.30 0.21
N GLY A 83 13.51 16.14 -0.39
CA GLY A 83 13.96 14.83 0.09
C GLY A 83 13.21 14.29 1.31
N LYS A 84 12.08 14.90 1.70
CA LYS A 84 11.20 14.45 2.79
C LYS A 84 9.74 14.47 2.34
N ILE A 85 8.85 13.83 3.09
CA ILE A 85 7.39 13.99 2.87
C ILE A 85 7.04 15.47 2.79
N ASN A 86 6.25 15.84 1.78
CA ASN A 86 5.73 17.19 1.61
C ASN A 86 5.10 17.68 2.93
N PRO A 87 5.59 18.79 3.52
CA PRO A 87 5.08 19.32 4.78
C PRO A 87 3.58 19.58 4.77
N ASN A 88 3.00 19.92 3.62
CA ASN A 88 1.56 20.07 3.45
C ASN A 88 0.83 18.74 3.70
N LEU A 89 1.31 17.63 3.12
CA LEU A 89 0.74 16.31 3.38
C LEU A 89 0.84 15.92 4.86
N ARG A 90 1.96 16.20 5.53
CA ARG A 90 2.07 15.98 6.98
C ARG A 90 1.07 16.81 7.77
N PHE A 91 0.87 18.07 7.41
CA PHE A 91 -0.12 18.94 8.03
C PHE A 91 -1.55 18.40 7.82
N LEU A 92 -1.91 18.04 6.58
CA LEU A 92 -3.22 17.48 6.24
C LEU A 92 -3.49 16.17 7.00
N SER A 93 -2.50 15.29 7.12
CA SER A 93 -2.58 14.09 7.97
C SER A 93 -2.81 14.42 9.44
N HIS A 94 -2.09 15.42 9.96
CA HIS A 94 -2.16 15.79 11.37
C HIS A 94 -3.54 16.34 11.75
N ILE A 95 -4.18 17.13 10.88
CA ILE A 95 -5.52 17.65 11.12
C ILE A 95 -6.64 16.67 10.74
N GLY A 96 -6.30 15.47 10.24
CA GLY A 96 -7.28 14.49 9.79
C GLY A 96 -8.08 14.93 8.58
N TYR A 97 -7.46 15.68 7.66
CA TYR A 97 -8.12 16.17 6.45
C TYR A 97 -8.74 15.02 5.65
N SER A 98 -10.00 15.19 5.25
CA SER A 98 -10.75 14.19 4.50
C SER A 98 -10.46 14.29 3.02
N PHE A 99 -9.63 13.39 2.50
CA PHE A 99 -9.44 13.20 1.08
C PHE A 99 -10.62 12.43 0.48
N ASP A 100 -10.95 12.79 -0.76
CA ASP A 100 -11.92 12.06 -1.57
C ASP A 100 -11.18 10.97 -2.35
N VAL A 101 -11.53 9.72 -2.08
CA VAL A 101 -10.96 8.54 -2.71
C VAL A 101 -11.95 8.00 -3.73
N ILE A 102 -11.55 7.97 -4.99
CA ILE A 102 -12.36 7.40 -6.07
C ILE A 102 -11.83 6.00 -6.35
N ASN A 103 -12.58 4.98 -5.96
CA ASN A 103 -12.17 3.59 -6.21
C ASN A 103 -12.35 3.19 -7.69
N MET A 104 -11.87 2.02 -8.09
CA MET A 104 -11.97 1.56 -9.49
C MET A 104 -13.41 1.36 -10.00
N ARG A 105 -14.40 1.36 -9.11
CA ARG A 105 -15.82 1.29 -9.44
C ARG A 105 -16.46 2.68 -9.56
N GLY A 106 -15.70 3.76 -9.37
CA GLY A 106 -16.19 5.13 -9.37
C GLY A 106 -16.90 5.55 -8.08
N VAL A 107 -16.78 4.76 -7.00
CA VAL A 107 -17.36 5.12 -5.70
C VAL A 107 -16.43 6.08 -4.99
N HIS A 108 -17.00 7.17 -4.48
CA HIS A 108 -16.33 8.18 -3.67
C HIS A 108 -16.36 7.78 -2.19
N ILE A 109 -15.20 7.79 -1.55
CA ILE A 109 -15.02 7.43 -0.15
C ILE A 109 -14.20 8.52 0.51
N ALA A 110 -14.75 9.13 1.56
CA ALA A 110 -14.03 10.07 2.40
C ALA A 110 -12.99 9.32 3.26
N CYS A 111 -11.71 9.67 3.16
CA CYS A 111 -10.63 9.07 3.95
C CYS A 111 -9.69 10.14 4.50
N ALA A 112 -9.37 10.05 5.80
CA ALA A 112 -8.16 10.65 6.31
C ALA A 112 -6.95 9.82 5.90
N LEU A 113 -5.87 10.48 5.46
CA LEU A 113 -4.63 9.82 5.04
C LEU A 113 -3.48 10.14 5.97
N PHE A 114 -2.65 9.14 6.24
CA PHE A 114 -1.44 9.28 7.04
C PHE A 114 -0.24 8.79 6.23
N PHE A 115 0.75 9.65 6.07
CA PHE A 115 1.98 9.36 5.33
C PHE A 115 3.14 9.13 6.30
N ASN A 116 3.77 7.97 6.19
CA ASN A 116 4.93 7.59 7.00
C ASN A 116 6.10 7.19 6.09
N GLU A 117 7.30 7.65 6.42
CA GLU A 117 8.53 7.20 5.76
C GLU A 117 8.87 5.78 6.24
N VAL A 118 9.27 4.93 5.30
CA VAL A 118 9.79 3.59 5.58
C VAL A 118 11.10 3.46 4.80
N GLU A 119 12.19 3.32 5.54
CA GLU A 119 13.51 3.06 4.98
C GLU A 119 13.78 1.56 4.97
N HIS A 120 14.21 1.05 3.82
CA HIS A 120 14.63 -0.35 3.70
C HIS A 120 15.75 -0.49 2.67
N PHE A 121 16.94 -0.92 3.12
CA PHE A 121 18.15 -1.09 2.28
C PHE A 121 18.40 0.10 1.32
N ASP A 122 18.55 1.31 1.87
CA ASP A 122 18.79 2.56 1.13
C ASP A 122 17.70 2.95 0.11
N ARG A 123 16.52 2.32 0.18
CA ARG A 123 15.36 2.72 -0.59
C ARG A 123 14.35 3.41 0.31
N HIS A 124 14.01 4.63 -0.07
CA HIS A 124 12.94 5.40 0.55
C HIS A 124 11.60 4.98 -0.06
N TYR A 125 10.71 4.52 0.80
CA TYR A 125 9.32 4.26 0.47
C TYR A 125 8.44 5.05 1.42
N LEU A 126 7.21 5.30 0.99
CA LEU A 126 6.19 5.85 1.86
C LEU A 126 5.10 4.81 2.09
N ARG A 127 4.68 4.67 3.35
CA ARG A 127 3.42 4.02 3.69
C ARG A 127 2.33 5.08 3.77
N VAL A 128 1.25 4.84 3.05
CA VAL A 128 0.02 5.63 3.10
C VAL A 128 -1.03 4.78 3.77
N ILE A 129 -1.49 5.21 4.94
CA ILE A 129 -2.53 4.54 5.73
C ILE A 129 -3.84 5.29 5.52
N PHE A 130 -4.90 4.55 5.29
CA PHE A 130 -6.23 5.07 5.03
C PHE A 130 -7.06 4.89 6.28
N ARG A 131 -7.77 5.94 6.68
CA ARG A 131 -8.84 5.85 7.65
C ARG A 131 -10.11 6.36 6.99
N PRO A 132 -11.01 5.46 6.54
CA PRO A 132 -12.34 5.86 6.09
C PRO A 132 -13.00 6.71 7.17
N VAL A 133 -13.54 7.85 6.76
CA VAL A 133 -14.38 8.68 7.62
C VAL A 133 -15.76 8.06 7.57
N GLU A 134 -16.24 7.51 8.69
CA GLU A 134 -17.62 7.05 8.76
C GLU A 134 -18.54 8.21 8.37
N PRO A 135 -19.54 7.97 7.49
CA PRO A 135 -20.56 8.96 7.26
C PRO A 135 -21.27 9.21 8.59
N GLN A 136 -20.95 10.35 9.22
CA GLN A 136 -21.76 10.89 10.30
C GLN A 136 -23.16 11.06 9.70
N TYR A 137 -24.12 10.26 10.18
CA TYR A 137 -25.49 10.11 9.69
C TYR A 137 -25.70 9.14 8.50
N ALA A 138 -25.60 7.84 8.79
CA ALA A 138 -26.50 6.84 8.21
C ALA A 138 -27.51 6.40 9.28
N THR A 139 -28.40 7.32 9.66
CA THR A 139 -29.57 6.98 10.47
C THR A 139 -30.73 7.84 10.00
N LEU A 140 -31.54 7.27 9.11
CA LEU A 140 -32.94 7.62 8.90
C LEU A 140 -33.70 6.32 8.65
#